data_AF-A0A0C3IET2-F1
#
_entry.id   AF-A0A0C3IET2-F1
#
_cell.length_a   1.000
_cell.length_b   1.000
_cell.length_c   1.000
_cell.angle_alpha   90.00
_cell.angle_beta   90.00
_cell.angle_gamma   90.00
#
_symmetry.space_group_name_H-M   'P 1'
#
loop_
_entity.id
_entity.type
_entity.pdbx_description
1 polymer ?
#
loop_
_entity_poly.entity_id
_entity_poly.type
_entity_poly.pdbx_seq_one_letter_code
_entity_poly.pdbx_strand_id
1 'polypeptide(L)'
;MSLTKRQIQIVTLLAQGNTAEQCAAMMHRSAGTVRRHIILACERVKARNTTHLVALAITQEWIRLALVLALSFFMATDSGDDQYRNNARLRMQRPHTQLRREV
;
A
#
# COMPACT_ATOMS: atom_id res chain seq x y z
N MET A 1 -15.62 -23.16 6.13
CA MET A 1 -16.46 -22.43 5.15
C MET A 1 -15.84 -21.06 4.94
N SER A 2 -15.56 -20.67 3.70
CA SER A 2 -14.94 -19.38 3.36
C SER A 2 -15.96 -18.37 2.84
N LEU A 3 -15.62 -17.08 2.93
CA LEU A 3 -16.39 -15.97 2.34
C LEU A 3 -16.36 -16.03 0.81
N THR A 4 -17.43 -15.53 0.17
CA THR A 4 -17.43 -15.36 -1.29
C THR A 4 -16.54 -14.18 -1.70
N LYS A 5 -16.11 -14.12 -2.96
CA LYS A 5 -15.30 -13.00 -3.50
C LYS A 5 -15.92 -11.64 -3.20
N ARG A 6 -17.26 -11.53 -3.33
CA ARG A 6 -17.98 -10.28 -3.07
C ARG A 6 -18.00 -9.91 -1.59
N GLN A 7 -18.18 -10.91 -0.72
CA GLN A 7 -18.11 -10.70 0.73
C GLN A 7 -16.70 -10.30 1.16
N ILE A 8 -15.66 -10.93 0.60
CA ILE A 8 -14.26 -10.55 0.85
C ILE A 8 -14.01 -9.08 0.48
N GLN A 9 -14.49 -8.63 -0.68
CA GLN A 9 -14.37 -7.21 -1.08
C GLN A 9 -15.00 -6.27 -0.03
N ILE A 10 -16.24 -6.58 0.40
CA ILE A 10 -16.94 -5.75 1.40
C ILE A 10 -16.19 -5.77 2.74
N VAL A 11 -15.77 -6.95 3.22
CA VAL A 11 -15.05 -7.07 4.49
C VAL A 11 -13.67 -6.41 4.42
N THR A 12 -13.04 -6.35 3.24
CA THR A 12 -11.79 -5.60 3.02
C THR A 12 -12.01 -4.11 3.22
N LEU A 13 -13.08 -3.55 2.63
CA LEU A 13 -13.42 -2.14 2.82
C LEU A 13 -13.79 -1.83 4.27
N LEU A 14 -14.50 -2.74 4.94
CA LEU A 14 -14.80 -2.63 6.38
C LEU A 14 -13.53 -2.68 7.24
N ALA A 15 -12.56 -3.54 6.89
CA ALA A 15 -11.27 -3.62 7.59
C ALA A 15 -10.43 -2.35 7.45
N GLN A 16 -10.64 -1.58 6.38
CA GLN A 16 -10.05 -0.25 6.18
C GLN A 16 -10.78 0.86 6.96
N GLY A 17 -11.87 0.54 7.68
CA GLY A 17 -12.64 1.49 8.47
C GLY A 17 -13.80 2.16 7.73
N ASN A 18 -14.14 1.73 6.53
CA ASN A 18 -15.27 2.30 5.79
C ASN A 18 -16.62 1.86 6.41
N THR A 19 -17.61 2.75 6.38
CA THR A 19 -19.00 2.40 6.74
C THR A 19 -19.68 1.62 5.62
N ALA A 20 -20.84 1.02 5.90
CA ALA A 20 -21.62 0.29 4.89
C ALA A 20 -22.07 1.19 3.73
N GLU A 21 -22.35 2.47 4.01
CA GLU A 21 -22.73 3.48 3.03
C GLU A 21 -21.54 3.86 2.13
N GLN A 22 -20.36 4.04 2.72
CA GLN A 22 -19.12 4.30 1.98
C GLN A 22 -18.75 3.10 1.09
N CYS A 23 -18.84 1.88 1.64
CA CYS A 23 -18.65 0.65 0.87
C CYS A 23 -19.63 0.58 -0.32
N ALA A 24 -20.89 0.96 -0.09
CA ALA A 24 -21.92 0.96 -1.13
C ALA A 24 -21.60 1.97 -2.25
N ALA A 25 -21.17 3.18 -1.89
CA ALA A 25 -20.72 4.19 -2.84
C ALA A 25 -19.52 3.69 -3.66
N MET A 26 -18.49 3.13 -3.01
CA MET A 26 -17.29 2.62 -3.68
C MET A 26 -17.56 1.44 -4.61
N MET A 27 -18.58 0.63 -4.30
CA MET A 27 -18.94 -0.56 -5.08
C MET A 27 -20.07 -0.31 -6.10
N HIS A 28 -20.56 0.93 -6.21
CA HIS A 28 -21.73 1.30 -7.01
C HIS A 28 -22.96 0.42 -6.71
N ARG A 29 -23.28 0.24 -5.44
CA ARG A 29 -24.42 -0.55 -4.94
C ARG A 29 -25.24 0.23 -3.93
N SER A 30 -26.44 -0.27 -3.62
CA SER A 30 -27.25 0.30 -2.55
C SER A 30 -26.68 -0.11 -1.18
N ALA A 31 -26.83 0.77 -0.19
CA ALA A 31 -26.45 0.47 1.20
C ALA A 31 -27.20 -0.75 1.74
N GLY A 32 -28.47 -0.94 1.34
CA GLY A 32 -29.26 -2.12 1.70
C GLY A 32 -28.64 -3.43 1.21
N THR A 33 -28.15 -3.46 -0.04
CA THR A 33 -27.46 -4.63 -0.61
C THR A 33 -26.16 -4.91 0.15
N VAL A 34 -25.36 -3.90 0.46
CA VAL A 34 -24.11 -4.08 1.23
C VAL A 34 -24.40 -4.60 2.64
N ARG A 35 -25.35 -4.00 3.36
CA ARG A 35 -25.77 -4.46 4.70
C ARG A 35 -26.24 -5.92 4.65
N ARG A 36 -27.01 -6.30 3.64
CA ARG A 36 -27.44 -7.70 3.46
C ARG A 36 -26.24 -8.63 3.26
N HIS A 37 -25.26 -8.24 2.45
CA HIS A 37 -24.05 -9.03 2.27
C HIS A 37 -23.23 -9.17 3.56
N ILE A 38 -23.16 -8.14 4.40
CA ILE A 38 -22.49 -8.19 5.71
C ILE A 38 -23.19 -9.20 6.63
N ILE A 39 -24.52 -9.15 6.71
CA ILE A 39 -25.31 -10.11 7.51
C ILE A 39 -25.05 -11.55 7.04
N LEU A 40 -25.15 -11.79 5.73
CA LEU A 40 -24.89 -13.10 5.15
C LEU A 40 -23.44 -13.57 5.37
N ALA A 41 -22.48 -12.64 5.36
CA ALA A 41 -21.09 -12.95 5.67
C ALA A 41 -20.94 -13.36 7.15
N CYS A 42 -21.54 -12.61 8.08
CA CYS A 42 -21.57 -12.95 9.49
C CYS A 42 -22.19 -14.32 9.75
N GLU A 43 -23.36 -14.61 9.20
CA GLU A 43 -24.03 -15.91 9.35
C GLU A 43 -23.15 -17.06 8.85
N ARG A 44 -22.52 -16.87 7.69
CA ARG A 44 -21.72 -17.90 7.02
C ARG A 44 -20.45 -18.27 7.78
N VAL A 45 -19.86 -17.33 8.50
CA VAL A 45 -18.63 -17.56 9.30
C VAL A 45 -18.90 -17.59 10.79
N LYS A 46 -20.19 -17.58 11.19
CA LYS A 46 -20.65 -17.54 12.58
C LYS A 46 -20.09 -16.36 13.37
N ALA A 47 -19.97 -15.19 12.74
CA ALA A 47 -19.56 -13.99 13.43
C ALA A 47 -20.72 -13.35 14.20
N ARG A 48 -20.43 -12.86 15.41
CA ARG A 48 -21.42 -12.21 16.28
C ARG A 48 -21.73 -10.76 15.89
N ASN A 49 -20.76 -10.08 15.28
CA ASN A 49 -20.89 -8.72 14.80
C ASN A 49 -19.87 -8.45 13.67
N THR A 50 -19.97 -7.28 13.05
CA THR A 50 -19.11 -6.86 11.93
C THR A 50 -17.62 -6.81 12.33
N THR A 51 -17.31 -6.35 13.54
CA THR A 51 -15.93 -6.31 14.04
C THR A 51 -15.33 -7.70 14.18
N HIS A 52 -16.12 -8.65 14.70
CA HIS A 52 -15.74 -10.05 14.82
C HIS A 52 -15.60 -10.71 13.44
N LEU A 53 -16.45 -10.34 12.48
CA LEU A 53 -16.30 -10.75 11.08
C LEU A 53 -14.96 -10.30 10.50
N VAL A 54 -14.58 -9.03 10.72
CA VAL A 54 -13.28 -8.50 10.27
C VAL A 54 -12.13 -9.21 10.97
N ALA A 55 -12.20 -9.40 12.29
CA ALA A 55 -11.18 -10.12 13.05
C ALA A 55 -10.98 -11.56 12.52
N LEU A 56 -12.08 -12.29 12.28
CA LEU A 56 -12.03 -13.63 11.68
C LEU A 56 -11.45 -13.60 10.26
N ALA A 57 -11.80 -12.60 9.45
CA ALA A 57 -11.28 -12.51 8.10
C ALA A 57 -9.77 -12.26 8.05
N ILE A 58 -9.20 -11.56 9.04
CA ILE A 58 -7.76 -11.38 9.20
C ILE A 58 -7.12 -12.67 9.72
N THR A 59 -7.66 -13.30 10.77
CA THR A 59 -7.06 -14.50 11.37
C THR A 59 -7.11 -15.72 10.46
N GLN A 60 -8.09 -15.78 9.55
CA GLN A 60 -8.22 -16.84 8.54
C GLN A 60 -7.52 -16.49 7.21
N GLU A 61 -6.75 -15.40 7.17
CA GLU A 61 -6.04 -14.89 5.99
C GLU A 61 -6.90 -14.65 4.74
N TRP A 62 -8.21 -14.44 4.89
CA TRP A 62 -9.08 -14.09 3.76
C TRP A 62 -8.81 -12.68 3.24
N ILE A 63 -8.28 -11.82 4.09
CA ILE A 63 -7.86 -10.46 3.75
C ILE A 63 -6.45 -10.29 4.26
N ARG A 64 -5.52 -9.96 3.36
CA ARG A 64 -4.18 -9.55 3.74
C ARG A 64 -4.20 -8.05 3.98
N LEU A 65 -3.96 -7.64 5.23
CA LEU A 65 -3.58 -6.27 5.51
C LEU A 65 -2.23 -6.05 4.83
N ALA A 66 -2.18 -5.20 3.79
CA ALA A 66 -0.96 -4.88 3.07
C ALA A 66 -0.05 -3.95 3.91
N LEU A 67 0.29 -4.36 5.13
CA LEU A 67 1.00 -3.55 6.12
C LEU A 67 2.53 -3.62 5.97
N VAL A 68 3.07 -4.38 5.00
CA VAL A 68 4.52 -4.65 4.94
C VAL A 68 5.26 -3.80 3.89
N LEU A 69 4.61 -3.38 2.80
CA LEU A 69 5.31 -2.73 1.69
C LEU A 69 5.73 -1.27 1.97
N ALA A 70 5.05 -0.56 2.89
CA ALA A 70 5.35 0.83 3.19
C ALA A 70 6.63 1.01 4.03
N LEU A 71 6.92 0.07 4.93
CA LEU A 71 8.10 0.12 5.81
C LEU A 71 9.40 -0.17 5.05
N SER A 72 9.36 -1.07 4.07
CA SER A 72 10.52 -1.39 3.23
C SER A 72 10.90 -0.23 2.30
N PHE A 73 9.91 0.50 1.78
CA PHE A 73 10.14 1.65 0.90
C PHE A 73 10.74 2.83 1.67
N PHE A 74 10.32 3.06 2.91
CA PHE A 74 10.82 4.15 3.76
C PHE A 74 12.27 3.95 4.22
N MET A 75 12.71 2.70 4.45
CA MET A 75 14.07 2.39 4.90
C MET A 75 15.11 2.39 3.75
N ALA A 76 14.67 2.36 2.49
CA ALA A 76 15.57 2.25 1.34
C ALA A 76 16.02 3.61 0.78
N THR A 77 15.44 4.73 1.22
CA THR A 77 15.75 6.07 0.66
C THR A 77 16.74 6.89 1.48
N ASP A 78 17.29 6.36 2.57
CA ASP A 78 18.31 7.04 3.37
C ASP A 78 19.70 6.41 3.15
N SER A 79 20.28 6.71 2.00
CA SER A 79 21.69 6.41 1.67
C SER A 79 22.07 7.32 0.50
N GLY A 80 22.99 8.27 0.58
CA GLY A 80 23.93 8.70 1.60
C GLY A 80 24.83 9.76 0.92
N ASP A 81 25.23 10.78 1.67
CA ASP A 81 25.86 12.05 1.25
C ASP A 81 27.27 11.96 0.60
N ASP A 82 27.51 11.16 -0.44
CA ASP A 82 28.86 10.94 -0.99
C ASP A 82 29.24 11.75 -2.25
N GLN A 83 28.38 12.66 -2.73
CA GLN A 83 28.59 13.29 -4.05
C GLN A 83 29.52 14.52 -4.07
N TYR A 84 29.93 15.08 -2.92
CA TYR A 84 30.70 16.35 -2.90
C TYR A 84 32.23 16.22 -2.90
N ARG A 85 32.80 15.02 -2.74
CA ARG A 85 34.28 14.85 -2.67
C ARG A 85 34.99 14.83 -4.03
N ASN A 86 34.30 14.49 -5.13
CA ASN A 86 34.97 14.21 -6.41
C ASN A 86 35.23 15.46 -7.28
N ASN A 87 34.46 16.53 -7.15
CA ASN A 87 34.59 17.71 -8.02
C ASN A 87 35.74 18.66 -7.64
N ALA A 88 36.36 18.51 -6.46
CA ALA A 88 37.47 19.37 -6.05
C ALA A 88 38.81 19.02 -6.73
N ARG A 89 38.99 17.77 -7.19
CA ARG A 89 40.26 17.31 -7.77
C ARG A 89 40.41 17.60 -9.27
N LEU A 90 39.30 17.76 -9.98
CA LEU A 90 39.31 17.91 -11.45
C LEU A 90 39.70 19.31 -11.95
N ARG A 91 39.78 20.33 -11.08
CA ARG A 91 40.15 21.70 -11.48
C ARG A 91 41.65 22.01 -11.46
N MET A 92 42.49 21.18 -10.83
CA MET A 92 43.90 21.51 -10.62
C MET A 92 44.89 20.90 -11.63
N GLN A 93 44.44 20.13 -12.62
CA GLN A 93 45.33 19.34 -13.49
C GLN A 93 45.28 19.66 -15.00
N ARG A 94 45.13 20.92 -15.40
CA ARG A 94 45.42 21.32 -16.81
C ARG A 94 46.37 22.51 -16.91
N PRO A 95 47.69 22.29 -16.98
CA PRO A 95 48.59 23.21 -17.66
C PRO A 95 48.55 22.90 -19.16
N HIS A 96 47.79 23.67 -19.94
CA HIS A 96 47.92 23.64 -21.40
C HIS A 96 49.00 24.63 -21.83
N THR A 97 50.22 24.10 -21.88
CA THR A 97 51.28 24.56 -22.77
C THR A 97 50.85 24.47 -24.24
N GLN A 98 51.49 25.31 -25.06
CA GLN A 98 51.61 25.28 -26.52
C GLN A 98 50.70 26.22 -27.32
N LEU A 99 51.05 27.51 -27.28
CA LEU A 99 50.81 28.47 -28.35
C LEU A 99 51.61 28.07 -29.60
N ARG A 100 50.89 27.39 -30.50
CA ARG A 100 50.94 27.44 -31.98
C ARG A 100 52.11 28.23 -32.60
N ARG A 101 53.11 27.51 -33.12
CA ARG A 101 54.02 27.96 -34.18
C ARG A 101 53.45 27.56 -35.55
N GLU A 102 53.66 28.46 -36.50
CA GLU A 102 53.79 28.27 -37.96
C GLU A 102 52.53 27.88 -38.76
N VAL A 103 52.01 28.81 -39.57
CA VAL A 103 52.47 29.03 -40.96
C VAL A 103 52.34 30.52 -41.30
#